data_AF-A0A0S8E9E8-F1
#
_entry.id   AF-A0A0S8E9E8-F1
#
_cell.length_a   1.000
_cell.length_b   1.000
_cell.length_c   1.000
_cell.angle_alpha   90.00
_cell.angle_beta   90.00
_cell.angle_gamma   90.00
#
_symmetry.space_group_name_H-M   'P 1'
#
loop_
_entity.id
_entity.type
_entity.pdbx_description
1 polymer ?
#
loop_
_entity_poly.entity_id
_entity_poly.type
_entity_poly.pdbx_seq_one_letter_code
_entity_poly.pdbx_strand_id
1 'polypeptide(L)'
;EKYELYYQASQEVLVDFDGTLCEFAYPALGEPRRGAKTFMEWLMRKGLRPVVWSSRISGTYISADTEKRRIVNQLRQWLKKHEIPYYAIDAGMTVAWRLARARLGPTHASASMRFIDGKLHAGRRYKMRNFESGATRDSDEDKLDFEGFLSPDVLWRFAQYMHAHRTQADGKLRASDNWQKGIPQDAYMKSAWRHFMEWWVLHRRPYIHTEERRDALCALLFNVMGYLHEENQ
;
A
#
# COMPACT_ATOMS: atom_id res chain seq x y z
N GLU A 1 -15.18 -21.08 0.83
CA GLU A 1 -15.71 -19.81 1.39
C GLU A 1 -15.44 -18.53 0.58
N LYS A 2 -14.30 -17.81 0.69
CA LYS A 2 -14.10 -16.50 0.01
C LYS A 2 -14.20 -16.56 -1.53
N TYR A 3 -13.66 -17.60 -2.15
CA TYR A 3 -13.73 -17.84 -3.59
C TYR A 3 -15.11 -18.35 -4.03
N GLU A 4 -15.82 -19.03 -3.15
CA GLU A 4 -17.12 -19.65 -3.44
C GLU A 4 -18.23 -18.61 -3.53
N LEU A 5 -18.23 -17.64 -2.59
CA LEU A 5 -19.08 -16.45 -2.66
C LEU A 5 -18.83 -15.62 -3.93
N TYR A 6 -17.60 -15.61 -4.46
CA TYR A 6 -17.28 -14.92 -5.70
C TYR A 6 -17.80 -15.63 -6.94
N TYR A 7 -17.60 -16.94 -7.04
CA TYR A 7 -18.10 -17.72 -8.17
C TYR A 7 -19.63 -17.65 -8.21
N GLN A 8 -20.28 -17.65 -7.05
CA GLN A 8 -21.74 -17.48 -6.93
C GLN A 8 -22.21 -16.07 -7.32
N ALA A 9 -21.49 -15.00 -6.96
CA ALA A 9 -21.92 -13.62 -7.21
C ALA A 9 -21.53 -13.08 -8.60
N SER A 10 -20.39 -13.49 -9.16
CA SER A 10 -19.87 -12.94 -10.42
C SER A 10 -20.33 -13.70 -11.65
N GLN A 11 -20.74 -14.96 -11.52
CA GLN A 11 -20.96 -15.87 -12.66
C GLN A 11 -19.73 -16.00 -13.58
N GLU A 12 -18.54 -15.53 -13.17
CA GLU A 12 -17.31 -15.63 -13.97
C GLU A 12 -16.69 -17.02 -13.81
N VAL A 13 -16.27 -17.61 -14.93
CA VAL A 13 -15.56 -18.90 -14.94
C VAL A 13 -14.20 -18.69 -15.57
N LEU A 14 -13.14 -18.95 -14.82
CA LEU A 14 -11.78 -18.90 -15.34
C LEU A 14 -11.54 -20.15 -16.18
N VAL A 15 -11.20 -19.95 -17.44
CA VAL A 15 -10.89 -21.03 -18.39
C VAL A 15 -9.45 -20.84 -18.82
N ASP A 16 -8.59 -21.75 -18.41
CA ASP A 16 -7.20 -21.76 -18.84
C ASP A 16 -7.08 -21.77 -20.38
N PHE A 17 -6.00 -21.19 -20.91
CA PHE A 17 -5.79 -21.06 -22.35
C PHE A 17 -4.94 -22.20 -22.90
N ASP A 18 -3.70 -22.32 -22.43
CA ASP A 18 -2.69 -23.24 -22.97
C ASP A 18 -2.87 -24.66 -22.43
N GLY A 19 -3.22 -25.60 -23.31
CA GLY A 19 -3.55 -26.98 -22.92
C GLY A 19 -5.02 -27.18 -22.59
N THR A 20 -5.82 -26.11 -22.54
CA THR A 20 -7.26 -26.16 -22.28
C THR A 20 -8.08 -25.70 -23.49
N LEU A 21 -7.88 -24.47 -23.98
CA LEU A 21 -8.56 -23.96 -25.19
C LEU A 21 -7.77 -24.24 -26.47
N CYS A 22 -6.45 -24.24 -26.38
CA CYS A 22 -5.57 -24.63 -27.49
C CYS A 22 -4.61 -25.73 -27.05
N GLU A 23 -4.02 -26.42 -28.03
CA GLU A 23 -2.88 -27.31 -27.78
C GLU A 23 -1.71 -26.51 -27.17
N PHE A 24 -0.95 -27.13 -26.27
CA PHE A 24 0.19 -26.47 -25.63
C PHE A 24 1.34 -26.33 -26.63
N ALA A 25 1.67 -25.09 -27.01
CA ALA A 25 2.67 -24.81 -28.06
C ALA A 25 3.56 -23.58 -27.74
N TYR A 26 3.77 -23.26 -26.47
CA TYR A 26 4.55 -22.08 -26.06
C TYR A 26 5.95 -22.06 -26.72
N PRO A 27 6.42 -20.93 -27.28
CA PRO A 27 5.82 -19.59 -27.23
C PRO A 27 4.75 -19.30 -28.30
N ALA A 28 4.57 -20.16 -29.30
CA ALA A 28 3.50 -20.04 -30.28
C ALA A 28 2.11 -20.32 -29.66
N LEU A 29 1.03 -19.98 -30.36
CA LEU A 29 -0.33 -20.38 -29.99
C LEU A 29 -0.66 -21.67 -30.73
N GLY A 30 -1.11 -22.69 -30.00
CA GLY A 30 -1.48 -23.97 -30.61
C GLY A 30 -2.80 -23.89 -31.38
N GLU A 31 -3.14 -24.97 -32.09
CA GLU A 31 -4.46 -25.11 -32.71
C GLU A 31 -5.54 -25.30 -31.63
N PRO A 32 -6.80 -24.92 -31.89
CA PRO A 32 -7.88 -25.09 -30.92
C PRO A 32 -8.08 -26.55 -30.55
N ARG A 33 -8.27 -26.83 -29.26
CA ARG A 33 -8.65 -28.17 -28.82
C ARG A 33 -10.07 -28.49 -29.28
N ARG A 34 -10.31 -29.76 -29.63
CA ARG A 34 -11.64 -30.24 -30.01
C ARG A 34 -12.65 -29.91 -28.89
N GLY A 35 -13.72 -29.21 -29.25
CA GLY A 35 -14.79 -28.84 -28.32
C GLY A 35 -14.55 -27.55 -27.53
N ALA A 36 -13.40 -26.87 -27.68
CA ALA A 36 -13.12 -25.61 -26.98
C ALA A 36 -14.19 -24.54 -27.25
N LYS A 37 -14.57 -24.34 -28.52
CA LYS A 37 -15.66 -23.42 -28.91
C LYS A 37 -16.99 -23.81 -28.25
N THR A 38 -17.39 -25.08 -28.39
CA THR A 38 -18.65 -25.60 -27.85
C THR A 38 -18.74 -25.48 -26.33
N PHE A 39 -17.62 -25.69 -25.62
CA PHE A 39 -17.52 -25.52 -24.18
C PHE A 39 -17.74 -24.06 -23.77
N MET A 40 -17.07 -23.12 -24.43
CA MET A 40 -17.21 -21.69 -24.15
C MET A 40 -18.62 -21.17 -24.46
N GLU A 41 -19.22 -21.61 -25.56
CA GLU A 41 -20.62 -21.32 -25.90
C GLU A 41 -21.59 -21.92 -24.88
N TRP A 42 -21.31 -23.11 -24.35
CA TRP A 42 -22.10 -23.72 -23.30
C TRP A 42 -22.06 -22.90 -22.01
N LEU A 43 -20.88 -22.42 -21.60
CA LEU A 43 -20.76 -21.52 -20.44
C LEU A 43 -21.63 -20.27 -20.61
N MET A 44 -21.55 -19.61 -21.77
CA MET A 44 -22.35 -18.41 -22.02
C MET A 44 -23.86 -18.69 -22.03
N ARG A 45 -24.30 -19.82 -22.60
CA ARG A 45 -25.73 -20.24 -22.56
C ARG A 45 -26.23 -20.53 -21.14
N LYS A 46 -25.35 -20.88 -20.21
CA LYS A 46 -25.67 -21.03 -18.79
C LYS A 46 -25.69 -19.70 -18.03
N GLY A 47 -25.55 -18.57 -18.72
CA GLY A 47 -25.46 -17.25 -18.10
C GLY A 47 -24.10 -16.99 -17.42
N LEU A 48 -23.10 -17.83 -17.69
CA LEU A 48 -21.75 -17.66 -17.14
C LEU A 48 -20.93 -16.76 -18.04
N ARG A 49 -19.93 -16.11 -17.44
CA ARG A 49 -19.03 -15.15 -18.08
C ARG A 49 -17.63 -15.78 -18.18
N PRO A 50 -17.31 -16.51 -19.27
CA PRO A 50 -16.03 -17.21 -19.38
C PRO A 50 -14.89 -16.22 -19.56
N VAL A 51 -13.95 -16.20 -18.62
CA VAL A 51 -12.75 -15.39 -18.63
C VAL A 51 -11.58 -16.28 -19.02
N VAL A 52 -10.96 -15.99 -20.16
CA VAL A 52 -9.77 -16.70 -20.61
C VAL A 52 -8.61 -16.36 -19.68
N TRP A 53 -8.15 -17.34 -18.93
CA TRP A 53 -7.02 -17.24 -18.02
C TRP A 53 -5.75 -17.70 -18.73
N SER A 54 -4.68 -16.90 -18.69
CA SER A 54 -3.40 -17.31 -19.26
C SER A 54 -2.22 -16.79 -18.44
N SER A 55 -1.32 -17.71 -18.07
CA SER A 55 -0.04 -17.38 -17.43
C SER A 55 0.87 -16.54 -18.33
N ARG A 56 0.66 -16.56 -19.66
CA ARG A 56 1.39 -15.75 -20.64
C ARG A 56 1.29 -14.24 -20.42
N ILE A 57 0.34 -13.77 -19.62
CA ILE A 57 0.20 -12.34 -19.27
C ILE A 57 0.35 -12.09 -17.76
N SER A 58 0.90 -13.08 -17.03
CA SER A 58 1.21 -12.97 -15.61
C SER A 58 2.41 -12.05 -15.38
N GLY A 59 2.32 -11.23 -14.33
CA GLY A 59 3.43 -10.38 -13.87
C GLY A 59 4.66 -11.17 -13.41
N THR A 60 4.52 -12.48 -13.16
CA THR A 60 5.64 -13.37 -12.85
C THR A 60 6.60 -13.54 -14.04
N TYR A 61 6.09 -13.49 -15.27
CA TYR A 61 6.87 -13.76 -16.48
C TYR A 61 7.09 -12.51 -17.33
N ILE A 62 6.25 -11.48 -17.15
CA ILE A 62 6.28 -10.26 -17.98
C ILE A 62 6.13 -9.04 -17.08
N SER A 63 7.19 -8.25 -17.00
CA SER A 63 7.22 -6.99 -16.26
C SER A 63 6.80 -5.78 -17.10
N ALA A 64 6.91 -5.85 -18.44
CA ALA A 64 6.63 -4.74 -19.34
C ALA A 64 5.15 -4.69 -19.80
N ASP A 65 4.47 -3.57 -19.55
CA ASP A 65 3.07 -3.34 -19.96
C ASP A 65 2.87 -3.43 -21.49
N THR A 66 3.85 -3.00 -22.28
CA THR A 66 3.80 -3.05 -23.75
C THR A 66 3.76 -4.48 -24.26
N GLU A 67 4.55 -5.37 -23.67
CA GLU A 67 4.58 -6.78 -24.02
C GLU A 67 3.30 -7.49 -23.58
N LYS A 68 2.79 -7.17 -22.39
CA LYS A 68 1.49 -7.68 -21.94
C LYS A 68 0.36 -7.31 -22.91
N ARG A 69 0.31 -6.06 -23.37
CA ARG A 69 -0.68 -5.62 -24.39
C ARG A 69 -0.52 -6.36 -25.70
N ARG A 70 0.72 -6.60 -26.15
CA ARG A 70 1.02 -7.37 -27.37
C ARG A 70 0.43 -8.79 -27.26
N ILE A 71 0.67 -9.49 -26.17
CA ILE A 71 0.18 -10.87 -25.98
C ILE A 71 -1.34 -10.91 -25.83
N VAL A 72 -1.94 -9.97 -25.09
CA VAL A 72 -3.41 -9.87 -25.03
C VAL A 72 -4.01 -9.70 -26.43
N ASN A 73 -3.39 -8.87 -27.29
CA ASN A 73 -3.86 -8.70 -28.67
C ASN A 73 -3.70 -9.97 -29.50
N GLN A 74 -2.60 -10.72 -29.32
CA GLN A 74 -2.41 -12.02 -29.98
C GLN A 74 -3.50 -13.02 -29.56
N LEU A 75 -3.80 -13.13 -28.27
CA LEU A 75 -4.88 -14.00 -27.76
C LEU A 75 -6.24 -13.57 -28.32
N ARG A 76 -6.54 -12.28 -28.37
CA ARG A 76 -7.79 -11.76 -28.96
C ARG A 76 -7.93 -12.12 -30.44
N GLN A 77 -6.86 -11.96 -31.21
CA GLN A 77 -6.85 -12.30 -32.63
C GLN A 77 -7.05 -13.79 -32.84
N TRP A 78 -6.41 -14.63 -32.02
CA TRP A 78 -6.58 -16.08 -32.06
C TRP A 78 -8.01 -16.50 -31.71
N LEU A 79 -8.58 -16.01 -30.61
CA LEU A 79 -9.97 -16.30 -30.20
C LEU A 79 -10.96 -15.85 -31.28
N LYS A 80 -10.72 -14.69 -31.90
CA LYS A 80 -11.54 -14.18 -33.01
C LYS A 80 -11.43 -15.08 -34.25
N LYS A 81 -10.20 -15.47 -34.63
CA LYS A 81 -9.94 -16.35 -35.79
C LYS A 81 -10.70 -17.68 -35.67
N HIS A 82 -10.79 -18.22 -34.47
CA HIS A 82 -11.44 -19.50 -34.20
C HIS A 82 -12.87 -19.37 -33.68
N GLU A 83 -13.43 -18.16 -33.70
CA GLU A 83 -14.79 -17.85 -33.26
C GLU A 83 -15.11 -18.37 -31.85
N ILE A 84 -14.12 -18.37 -30.95
CA ILE A 84 -14.30 -18.82 -29.58
C ILE A 84 -14.80 -17.63 -28.77
N PRO A 85 -16.04 -17.68 -28.24
CA PRO A 85 -16.58 -16.56 -27.51
C PRO A 85 -15.95 -16.47 -26.12
N TYR A 86 -15.79 -15.26 -25.60
CA TYR A 86 -15.23 -15.02 -24.28
C TYR A 86 -15.76 -13.70 -23.71
N TYR A 87 -15.73 -13.58 -22.38
CA TYR A 87 -16.10 -12.35 -21.68
C TYR A 87 -14.90 -11.41 -21.49
N ALA A 88 -13.77 -11.96 -21.02
CA ALA A 88 -12.53 -11.21 -20.81
C ALA A 88 -11.29 -12.12 -20.91
N ILE A 89 -10.10 -11.51 -20.92
CA ILE A 89 -8.80 -12.20 -20.81
C ILE A 89 -8.09 -11.69 -19.55
N ASP A 90 -7.53 -12.58 -18.74
CA ASP A 90 -6.89 -12.24 -17.45
C ASP A 90 -5.76 -13.23 -17.09
N ALA A 91 -4.89 -12.87 -16.15
CA ALA A 91 -3.95 -13.76 -15.45
C ALA A 91 -4.38 -14.01 -13.99
N GLY A 92 -5.64 -13.74 -13.64
CA GLY A 92 -6.16 -13.85 -12.27
C GLY A 92 -5.92 -12.61 -11.40
N MET A 93 -5.25 -11.59 -11.93
CA MET A 93 -4.99 -10.33 -11.23
C MET A 93 -6.25 -9.44 -11.19
N THR A 94 -7.10 -9.54 -12.20
CA THR A 94 -8.28 -8.69 -12.38
C THR A 94 -9.53 -9.29 -11.70
N VAL A 95 -9.53 -10.59 -11.42
CA VAL A 95 -10.51 -11.31 -10.58
C VAL A 95 -10.63 -10.71 -9.19
N ALA A 96 -9.50 -10.49 -8.50
CA ALA A 96 -9.44 -9.84 -7.19
C ALA A 96 -10.02 -8.40 -7.20
N TRP A 97 -9.88 -7.72 -8.35
CA TRP A 97 -10.37 -6.37 -8.58
C TRP A 97 -11.90 -6.35 -8.78
N ARG A 98 -12.42 -7.26 -9.60
CA ARG A 98 -13.87 -7.42 -9.83
C ARG A 98 -14.59 -7.89 -8.57
N LEU A 99 -13.92 -8.72 -7.76
CA LEU A 99 -14.30 -9.10 -6.40
C LEU A 99 -14.55 -7.89 -5.49
N ALA A 100 -13.58 -6.97 -5.41
CA ALA A 100 -13.72 -5.76 -4.61
C ALA A 100 -14.88 -4.89 -5.12
N ARG A 101 -15.02 -4.76 -6.43
CA ARG A 101 -16.10 -3.98 -7.06
C ARG A 101 -17.50 -4.56 -6.82
N ALA A 102 -17.66 -5.88 -6.91
CA ALA A 102 -18.95 -6.54 -6.68
C ALA A 102 -19.41 -6.46 -5.21
N ARG A 103 -18.46 -6.47 -4.26
CA ARG A 103 -18.76 -6.42 -2.82
C ARG A 103 -18.95 -4.99 -2.27
N LEU A 104 -18.29 -3.99 -2.87
CA LEU A 104 -18.25 -2.62 -2.36
C LEU A 104 -19.11 -1.62 -3.16
N GLY A 105 -19.72 -2.04 -4.27
CA GLY A 105 -20.53 -1.18 -5.12
C GLY A 105 -19.73 -0.30 -6.09
N PRO A 106 -20.39 0.30 -7.11
CA PRO A 106 -19.73 1.01 -8.21
C PRO A 106 -19.00 2.30 -7.81
N THR A 107 -19.25 2.86 -6.62
CA THR A 107 -18.68 4.11 -6.12
C THR A 107 -17.18 4.01 -5.78
N HIS A 108 -16.62 2.81 -5.61
CA HIS A 108 -15.19 2.61 -5.31
C HIS A 108 -14.34 2.16 -6.51
N ALA A 109 -14.93 1.98 -7.69
CA ALA A 109 -14.28 1.40 -8.87
C ALA A 109 -13.45 2.40 -9.73
N SER A 110 -13.06 3.56 -9.20
CA SER A 110 -12.25 4.55 -9.93
C SER A 110 -10.79 4.66 -9.44
N ALA A 111 -10.39 3.91 -8.42
CA ALA A 111 -9.02 3.89 -7.92
C ALA A 111 -8.16 2.93 -8.76
N SER A 112 -7.27 3.47 -9.60
CA SER A 112 -6.34 2.74 -10.46
C SER A 112 -5.38 1.81 -9.69
N MET A 113 -5.79 0.61 -9.25
CA MET A 113 -4.89 -0.29 -8.50
C MET A 113 -3.63 -0.66 -9.29
N ARG A 114 -2.47 -0.57 -8.63
CA ARG A 114 -1.16 -1.04 -9.13
C ARG A 114 -0.67 -2.16 -8.22
N PHE A 115 -0.06 -3.18 -8.80
CA PHE A 115 0.67 -4.18 -8.04
C PHE A 115 2.11 -3.71 -7.88
N ILE A 116 2.54 -3.53 -6.63
CA ILE A 116 3.93 -3.23 -6.25
C ILE A 116 4.31 -4.34 -5.26
N ASP A 117 5.45 -5.00 -5.48
CA ASP A 117 6.00 -6.05 -4.60
C ASP A 117 5.01 -7.17 -4.22
N GLY A 118 4.23 -7.65 -5.19
CA GLY A 118 3.29 -8.76 -4.99
C GLY A 118 2.05 -8.40 -4.16
N LYS A 119 1.85 -7.13 -3.79
CA LYS A 119 0.68 -6.65 -3.04
C LYS A 119 -0.20 -5.75 -3.92
N LEU A 120 -1.52 -5.88 -3.75
CA LEU A 120 -2.51 -5.05 -4.43
C LEU A 120 -2.57 -3.68 -3.74
N HIS A 121 -1.99 -2.65 -4.35
CA HIS A 121 -2.13 -1.27 -3.86
C HIS A 121 -3.27 -0.59 -4.61
N ALA A 122 -4.16 0.09 -3.89
CA ALA A 122 -5.01 1.13 -4.49
C ALA A 122 -4.08 2.18 -5.10
N GLY A 123 -3.94 2.19 -6.43
CA GLY A 123 -3.08 3.17 -7.06
C GLY A 123 -3.89 4.44 -7.06
N ARG A 124 -3.38 5.40 -6.30
CA ARG A 124 -3.89 6.75 -6.28
C ARG A 124 -4.10 7.20 -7.71
N ARG A 125 -5.30 7.72 -7.98
CA ARG A 125 -5.51 8.62 -9.09
C ARG A 125 -4.62 9.82 -8.76
N TYR A 126 -3.43 9.89 -9.38
CA TYR A 126 -2.46 10.95 -9.09
C TYR A 126 -3.08 12.28 -9.49
N LYS A 127 -3.66 13.00 -8.51
CA LYS A 127 -3.99 14.41 -8.69
C LYS A 127 -2.66 15.13 -8.87
N MET A 128 -2.52 15.86 -9.97
CA MET A 128 -1.33 16.67 -10.24
C MET A 128 -1.67 18.12 -9.93
N ARG A 129 -0.79 18.80 -9.21
CA ARG A 129 -0.78 20.25 -9.08
C ARG A 129 -0.04 20.84 -10.26
N ASN A 130 -0.63 21.85 -10.89
CA ASN A 130 0.00 22.64 -11.94
C ASN A 130 0.26 24.03 -11.37
N PHE A 131 1.44 24.58 -11.62
CA PHE A 131 1.81 25.92 -11.22
C PHE A 131 1.80 26.85 -12.43
N GLU A 132 1.59 28.15 -12.22
CA GLU A 132 1.58 29.15 -13.30
C GLU A 132 2.88 29.18 -14.10
N SER A 133 4.00 28.77 -13.50
CA SER A 133 5.30 28.61 -14.16
C SER A 133 5.39 27.44 -15.14
N GLY A 134 4.34 26.61 -15.26
CA GLY A 134 4.34 25.38 -16.05
C GLY A 134 4.94 24.17 -15.32
N ALA A 135 5.42 24.34 -14.09
CA ALA A 135 5.85 23.23 -13.26
C ALA A 135 4.65 22.34 -12.88
N THR A 136 4.89 21.04 -12.69
CA THR A 136 3.89 20.10 -12.18
C THR A 136 4.45 19.29 -11.01
N ARG A 137 3.62 19.00 -10.02
CA ARG A 137 3.95 18.14 -8.87
C ARG A 137 2.79 17.23 -8.55
N ASP A 138 3.08 16.07 -7.99
CA ASP A 138 2.05 15.21 -7.39
C ASP A 138 1.34 15.93 -6.22
N SER A 139 0.05 15.66 -6.06
CA SER A 139 -0.79 16.11 -4.96
C SER A 139 -0.22 15.69 -3.62
N ASP A 140 -0.48 16.52 -2.62
CA ASP A 140 -0.15 16.36 -1.22
C ASP A 140 -1.36 15.98 -0.35
N GLU A 141 -2.57 15.84 -0.93
CA GLU A 141 -3.83 15.60 -0.20
C GLU A 141 -3.77 14.43 0.78
N ASP A 142 -2.99 13.40 0.47
CA ASP A 142 -2.84 12.22 1.30
C ASP A 142 -1.36 11.95 1.67
N LYS A 143 -0.50 12.99 1.62
CA LYS A 143 0.90 12.90 2.05
C LYS A 143 1.04 13.43 3.46
N LEU A 144 2.04 12.93 4.19
CA LEU A 144 2.41 13.52 5.46
C LEU A 144 2.98 14.91 5.21
N ASP A 145 2.33 15.92 5.78
CA ASP A 145 2.79 17.29 5.78
C ASP A 145 3.63 17.55 7.04
N PHE A 146 4.88 17.11 7.01
CA PHE A 146 5.78 17.28 8.16
C PHE A 146 5.98 18.74 8.55
N GLU A 147 5.91 19.68 7.60
CA GLU A 147 6.06 21.11 7.87
C GLU A 147 4.81 21.66 8.58
N GLY A 148 3.62 21.29 8.12
CA GLY A 148 2.37 21.65 8.81
C GLY A 148 2.15 20.93 10.15
N PHE A 149 2.72 19.73 10.34
CA PHE A 149 2.52 18.91 11.56
C PHE A 149 3.57 19.17 12.64
N LEU A 150 4.73 19.72 12.30
CA LEU A 150 5.84 19.92 13.24
C LEU A 150 6.24 21.39 13.29
N SER A 151 6.39 21.92 14.52
CA SER A 151 6.94 23.26 14.72
C SER A 151 8.47 23.23 14.71
N PRO A 152 9.14 24.00 13.82
CA PRO A 152 10.61 24.11 13.81
C PRO A 152 11.19 24.57 15.16
N ASP A 153 10.50 25.48 15.86
CA ASP A 153 10.93 25.98 17.17
C ASP A 153 10.90 24.89 18.25
N VAL A 154 9.87 24.04 18.23
CA VAL A 154 9.77 22.89 19.14
C VAL A 154 10.89 21.90 18.88
N LEU A 155 11.16 21.59 17.60
CA LEU A 155 12.25 20.68 17.22
C LEU A 155 13.62 21.23 17.63
N TRP A 156 13.83 22.53 17.43
CA TRP A 156 15.07 23.20 17.82
C TRP A 156 15.28 23.16 19.34
N ARG A 157 14.25 23.50 20.13
CA ARG A 157 14.32 23.45 21.60
C ARG A 157 14.52 22.02 22.11
N PHE A 158 13.90 21.04 21.46
CA PHE A 158 14.10 19.63 21.81
C PHE A 158 15.53 19.16 21.49
N ALA A 159 16.11 19.58 20.35
CA ALA A 159 17.51 19.29 20.03
C ALA A 159 18.49 19.88 21.05
N GLN A 160 18.24 21.12 21.50
CA GLN A 160 19.02 21.75 22.58
C GLN A 160 18.93 20.95 23.89
N TYR A 161 17.71 20.54 24.27
CA TYR A 161 17.48 19.69 25.44
C TYR A 161 18.28 18.38 25.33
N MET A 162 18.17 17.66 24.21
CA MET A 162 18.88 16.40 23.98
C MET A 162 20.41 16.57 24.01
N HIS A 163 20.91 17.68 23.46
CA HIS A 163 22.33 18.00 23.47
C HIS A 163 22.86 18.27 24.88
N ALA A 164 22.07 18.89 25.76
CA ALA A 164 22.43 19.09 27.15
C ALA A 164 22.43 17.77 27.95
N HIS A 165 21.51 16.84 27.63
CA HIS A 165 21.29 15.61 28.41
C HIS A 165 22.08 14.38 27.91
N ARG A 166 22.90 14.52 26.86
CA ARG A 166 23.81 13.44 26.42
C ARG A 166 25.09 13.33 27.24
N THR A 167 25.43 14.35 28.02
CA THR A 167 26.55 14.31 28.99
C THR A 167 26.09 13.56 30.25
N GLN A 168 26.79 12.49 30.59
CA GLN A 168 26.49 11.67 31.75
C GLN A 168 27.03 12.31 33.04
N ALA A 169 26.60 11.79 34.19
CA ALA A 169 27.10 12.23 35.50
C ALA A 169 28.61 12.00 35.67
N ASP A 170 29.19 11.04 34.95
CA ASP A 170 30.63 10.79 34.90
C ASP A 170 31.37 11.69 33.88
N GLY A 171 30.67 12.66 33.28
CA GLY A 171 31.20 13.58 32.28
C GLY A 171 31.34 12.98 30.88
N LYS A 172 31.05 11.68 30.68
CA LYS A 172 31.15 11.07 29.36
C LYS A 172 30.03 11.52 28.44
N LEU A 173 30.39 11.75 27.19
CA LEU A 173 29.45 12.16 26.16
C LEU A 173 28.89 10.93 25.43
N ARG A 174 27.56 10.74 25.48
CA ARG A 174 26.88 9.71 24.71
C ARG A 174 26.64 10.17 23.28
N ALA A 175 26.62 9.21 22.35
CA ALA A 175 26.09 9.44 21.01
C ALA A 175 24.63 9.93 21.11
N SER A 176 24.24 10.83 20.19
CA SER A 176 22.93 11.49 20.24
C SER A 176 21.73 10.55 20.09
N ASP A 177 21.95 9.41 19.43
CA ASP A 177 20.98 8.35 19.16
C ASP A 177 21.04 7.22 20.20
N ASN A 178 21.84 7.34 21.27
CA ASN A 178 22.04 6.25 22.23
C ASN A 178 20.74 5.73 22.87
N TRP A 179 19.69 6.55 22.94
CA TRP A 179 18.39 6.16 23.47
C TRP A 179 17.64 5.17 22.55
N GLN A 180 17.96 5.11 21.26
CA GLN A 180 17.38 4.16 20.29
C GLN A 180 17.91 2.72 20.44
N LYS A 181 18.89 2.50 21.34
CA LYS A 181 19.42 1.16 21.65
C LYS A 181 18.47 0.30 22.50
N GLY A 182 17.28 0.81 22.82
CA GLY A 182 16.28 0.12 23.63
C GLY A 182 16.30 0.58 25.09
N ILE A 183 15.15 1.05 25.57
CA ILE A 183 14.86 1.27 26.99
C ILE A 183 13.51 0.61 27.29
N PRO A 184 13.35 -0.13 28.40
CA PRO A 184 12.08 -0.78 28.72
C PRO A 184 10.90 0.21 28.74
N GLN A 185 9.79 -0.16 28.12
CA GLN A 185 8.57 0.67 28.05
C GLN A 185 8.08 1.15 29.43
N ASP A 186 8.16 0.30 30.46
CA ASP A 186 7.83 0.66 31.85
C ASP A 186 8.71 1.80 32.39
N ALA A 187 9.98 1.86 32.00
CA ALA A 187 10.88 2.93 32.40
C ALA A 187 10.49 4.26 31.74
N TYR A 188 10.14 4.24 30.45
CA TYR A 188 9.57 5.40 29.76
C TYR A 188 8.29 5.88 30.43
N MET A 189 7.34 4.98 30.75
CA MET A 189 6.06 5.36 31.35
C MET A 189 6.24 5.99 32.75
N LYS A 190 7.07 5.38 33.61
CA LYS A 190 7.36 5.93 34.94
C LYS A 190 8.05 7.30 34.86
N SER A 191 8.91 7.49 33.86
CA SER A 191 9.64 8.75 33.64
C SER A 191 8.75 9.84 33.06
N ALA A 192 7.93 9.50 32.05
CA ALA A 192 6.89 10.38 31.50
C ALA A 192 5.97 10.91 32.60
N TRP A 193 5.52 10.07 33.52
CA TRP A 193 4.64 10.49 34.61
C TRP A 193 5.27 11.56 35.52
N ARG A 194 6.57 11.45 35.83
CA ARG A 194 7.27 12.47 36.64
C ARG A 194 7.33 13.82 35.93
N HIS A 195 7.73 13.83 34.66
CA HIS A 195 7.84 15.06 33.88
C HIS A 195 6.47 15.67 33.54
N PHE A 196 5.43 14.83 33.40
CA PHE A 196 4.06 15.31 33.33
C PHE A 196 3.63 16.04 34.60
N MET A 197 3.93 15.48 35.79
CA MET A 197 3.63 16.14 37.07
C MET A 197 4.41 17.45 37.25
N GLU A 198 5.69 17.48 36.88
CA GLU A 198 6.51 18.71 36.87
C GLU A 198 5.89 19.78 35.97
N TRP A 199 5.57 19.42 34.73
CA TRP A 199 4.91 20.32 33.80
C TRP A 199 3.57 20.83 34.36
N TRP A 200 2.75 19.96 34.95
CA TRP A 200 1.47 20.35 35.53
C TRP A 200 1.64 21.34 36.69
N VAL A 201 2.59 21.11 37.59
CA VAL A 201 2.89 22.06 38.68
C VAL A 201 3.32 23.41 38.11
N LEU A 202 4.22 23.42 37.12
CA LEU A 202 4.72 24.64 36.47
C LEU A 202 3.65 25.38 35.66
N HIS A 203 2.68 24.66 35.09
CA HIS A 203 1.52 25.24 34.42
C HIS A 203 0.64 26.01 35.41
N ARG A 204 0.44 25.49 36.63
CA ARG A 204 -0.33 26.16 37.69
C ARG A 204 0.43 27.29 38.41
N ARG A 205 1.74 27.40 38.19
CA ARG A 205 2.61 28.43 38.80
C ARG A 205 3.29 29.26 37.70
N PRO A 206 2.52 30.10 36.97
CA PRO A 206 2.99 30.71 35.73
C PRO A 206 4.19 31.64 35.89
N TYR A 207 4.40 32.19 37.08
CA TYR A 207 5.48 33.15 37.41
C TYR A 207 6.84 32.50 37.74
N ILE A 208 6.93 31.17 37.68
CA ILE A 208 8.16 30.42 37.98
C ILE A 208 8.75 29.85 36.69
N HIS A 209 10.00 30.23 36.42
CA HIS A 209 10.96 29.78 35.40
C HIS A 209 10.40 29.14 34.10
N THR A 210 10.43 29.92 33.01
CA THR A 210 10.02 29.46 31.67
C THR A 210 10.89 28.33 31.12
N GLU A 211 12.17 28.28 31.48
CA GLU A 211 13.08 27.22 31.01
C GLU A 211 12.80 25.87 31.65
N GLU A 212 12.52 25.81 32.94
CA GLU A 212 12.14 24.57 33.63
C GLU A 212 10.87 23.96 33.00
N ARG A 213 9.91 24.82 32.61
CA ARG A 213 8.70 24.36 31.92
C ARG A 213 9.02 23.77 30.55
N ARG A 214 9.93 24.40 29.80
CA ARG A 214 10.37 23.90 28.48
C ARG A 214 11.12 22.59 28.60
N ASP A 215 11.96 22.43 29.63
CA ASP A 215 12.67 21.18 29.90
C ASP A 215 11.73 20.06 30.32
N ALA A 216 10.75 20.31 31.21
CA ALA A 216 9.75 19.32 31.58
C ALA A 216 8.94 18.84 30.36
N LEU A 217 8.57 19.75 29.45
CA LEU A 217 7.92 19.41 28.19
C LEU A 217 8.82 18.57 27.27
N CYS A 218 10.10 18.94 27.11
CA CYS A 218 11.04 18.19 26.28
C CYS A 218 11.33 16.80 26.88
N ALA A 219 11.44 16.69 28.19
CA ALA A 219 11.63 15.43 28.89
C ALA A 219 10.41 14.51 28.72
N LEU A 220 9.19 15.05 28.83
CA LEU A 220 7.97 14.30 28.54
C LEU A 220 7.95 13.83 27.08
N LEU A 221 8.25 14.72 26.13
CA LEU A 221 8.33 14.39 24.70
C LEU A 221 9.35 13.30 24.41
N PHE A 222 10.54 13.34 25.04
CA PHE A 222 11.55 12.28 24.93
C PHE A 222 10.98 10.91 25.31
N ASN A 223 10.26 10.81 26.44
CA ASN A 223 9.70 9.54 26.87
C ASN A 223 8.56 9.05 25.96
N VAL A 224 7.75 9.95 25.42
CA VAL A 224 6.69 9.59 24.45
C VAL A 224 7.30 9.06 23.16
N MET A 225 8.31 9.74 22.60
CA MET A 225 9.00 9.27 21.40
C MET A 225 9.76 7.97 21.65
N GLY A 226 10.41 7.85 22.80
CA GLY A 226 11.05 6.63 23.27
C GLY A 226 10.09 5.45 23.29
N TYR A 227 8.98 5.59 24.00
CA TYR A 227 7.96 4.54 24.09
C TYR A 227 7.43 4.13 22.71
N LEU A 228 7.08 5.11 21.85
CA LEU A 228 6.57 4.85 20.50
C LEU A 228 7.64 4.23 19.59
N HIS A 229 8.93 4.53 19.80
CA HIS A 229 10.01 3.91 19.07
C HIS A 229 10.08 2.41 19.33
N GLU A 230 9.93 1.98 20.59
CA GLU A 230 9.92 0.55 20.95
C GLU A 230 8.68 -0.19 20.42
N GLU A 231 7.52 0.46 20.26
CA GLU A 231 6.32 -0.15 19.65
C GLU A 231 6.51 -0.53 18.18
N ASN A 232 7.43 0.15 17.48
CA ASN A 232 7.67 -0.03 16.05
C ASN A 232 8.85 -0.97 15.73
N GLN A 233 9.49 -1.55 16.76
CA GLN A 233 10.58 -2.53 16.64
C GLN A 233 10.07 -3.96 16.87
#